data_AF-A0A524L248-F1
#
_entry.id   AF-A0A524L248-F1
#
_cell.length_a   1.000
_cell.length_b   1.000
_cell.length_c   1.000
_cell.angle_alpha   90.00
_cell.angle_beta   90.00
_cell.angle_gamma   90.00
#
_symmetry.space_group_name_H-M   'P 1'
#
loop_
_entity.id
_entity.type
_entity.pdbx_description
1 polymer ?
#
loop_
_entity_poly.entity_id
_entity_poly.type
_entity_poly.pdbx_seq_one_letter_code
_entity_poly.pdbx_strand_id
1 'polypeptide(L)' 'KSIQIKIPPGVETGSRLRLRGEGEEGAFGGPRGDLYVFIYIEPHEFFERDGNNIV' A
#
# COMPACT_ATOMS: atom_id res chain seq x y z
N LYS A 1 -1.12 9.29 -14.71
CA LYS A 1 -2.31 8.85 -13.94
C LYS A 1 -1.99 9.00 -12.48
N SER A 2 -2.88 9.59 -11.67
CA SER A 2 -2.68 9.75 -10.23
C SER A 2 -3.73 8.90 -9.51
N ILE A 3 -3.34 8.16 -8.49
CA ILE A 3 -4.23 7.29 -7.72
C ILE A 3 -4.24 7.80 -6.29
N GLN A 4 -5.43 8.10 -5.77
CA GLN A 4 -5.59 8.44 -4.36
C GLN A 4 -5.74 7.17 -3.54
N ILE A 5 -4.94 7.07 -2.48
CA ILE A 5 -4.91 5.90 -1.61
C ILE A 5 -5.12 6.37 -0.18
N LYS A 6 -6.08 5.76 0.52
CA LYS A 6 -6.25 5.94 1.95
C LYS A 6 -5.46 4.85 2.67
N ILE A 7 -4.42 5.23 3.41
CA ILE A 7 -3.66 4.32 4.26
C ILE A 7 -4.43 4.15 5.59
N PRO A 8 -4.89 2.92 5.94
CA PRO A 8 -5.55 2.69 7.22
C PRO A 8 -4.58 2.93 8.39
N PRO A 9 -5.07 3.41 9.54
CA PRO A 9 -4.24 3.53 10.73
C PRO A 9 -3.77 2.13 11.19
N GLY A 10 -2.54 2.07 11.72
CA GLY A 10 -1.98 0.84 12.31
C GLY A 10 -1.31 -0.13 11.34
N VAL A 11 -1.26 0.16 10.03
CA VAL A 11 -0.53 -0.68 9.06
C VAL A 11 0.93 -0.87 9.45
N GLU A 12 1.50 -2.02 9.11
CA GLU A 12 2.89 -2.39 9.37
C GLU A 12 3.67 -2.56 8.06
N THR A 13 5.00 -2.57 8.14
CA THR A 13 5.85 -2.93 7.01
C THR A 13 5.47 -4.32 6.49
N GLY A 14 5.31 -4.44 5.16
CA GLY A 14 4.83 -5.66 4.50
C GLY A 14 3.31 -5.74 4.38
N SER A 15 2.56 -4.79 4.94
CA SER A 15 1.12 -4.67 4.69
C SER A 15 0.85 -4.49 3.20
N ARG A 16 -0.16 -5.20 2.69
CA ARG A 16 -0.53 -5.23 1.28
C ARG A 16 -1.91 -4.62 1.07
N LEU A 17 -1.99 -3.57 0.26
CA LEU A 17 -3.25 -2.97 -0.17
C LEU A 17 -3.55 -3.32 -1.63
N ARG A 18 -4.78 -3.76 -1.91
CA ARG A 18 -5.25 -4.09 -3.27
C ARG A 18 -6.21 -3.01 -3.75
N LEU A 19 -5.91 -2.40 -4.89
CA LEU A 19 -6.78 -1.45 -5.59
C LEU A 19 -7.33 -2.13 -6.84
N ARG A 20 -8.63 -2.44 -6.82
CA ARG A 20 -9.27 -3.20 -7.90
C ARG A 20 -9.39 -2.37 -9.18
N GLY A 21 -9.01 -2.95 -10.33
CA GLY A 21 -9.12 -2.30 -11.64
C GLY A 21 -8.12 -1.15 -11.88
N GLU A 22 -7.23 -0.87 -10.92
CA GLU A 22 -6.22 0.18 -11.04
C GLU A 22 -4.89 -0.32 -11.62
N GLY A 23 -4.79 -1.61 -11.93
CA GLY A 23 -3.62 -2.20 -12.57
C GLY A 23 -3.54 -1.91 -14.05
N GLU A 24 -2.64 -2.63 -14.72
CA GLU A 24 -2.39 -2.51 -16.16
C GLU A 24 -3.60 -2.93 -17.00
N GLU A 25 -3.64 -2.44 -18.23
CA GLU A 25 -4.69 -2.80 -19.19
C GLU A 25 -4.60 -4.28 -19.59
N GLY A 26 -5.75 -4.93 -19.71
CA GLY A 26 -5.82 -6.31 -20.16
C GLY A 26 -5.52 -6.43 -21.65
N ALA A 27 -4.92 -7.55 -22.05
CA ALA A 27 -4.69 -7.84 -23.47
C ALA A 27 -6.02 -7.95 -24.24
N PHE A 28 -6.01 -7.57 -25.52
CA PHE A 28 -7.15 -7.71 -26.45
C PHE A 28 -8.46 -7.06 -25.96
N GLY A 29 -8.37 -5.93 -25.25
CA GLY A 29 -9.55 -5.25 -24.70
C GLY A 29 -10.08 -5.89 -23.42
N GLY A 30 -9.30 -6.77 -22.79
CA GLY A 30 -9.61 -7.35 -21.49
C GLY A 30 -9.67 -6.31 -20.37
N PRO A 31 -10.35 -6.62 -19.25
CA PRO A 31 -10.45 -5.72 -18.12
C PRO A 31 -9.07 -5.42 -17.53
N ARG A 32 -8.94 -4.26 -16.88
CA ARG A 32 -7.72 -3.91 -16.16
C ARG A 32 -7.46 -4.88 -15.01
N GLY A 33 -6.19 -5.13 -14.74
CA GLY A 33 -5.75 -5.84 -13.55
C GLY A 33 -5.92 -5.01 -12.28
N ASP A 34 -5.38 -5.53 -11.19
CA ASP A 34 -5.38 -4.84 -9.89
C ASP A 34 -3.99 -4.31 -9.56
N LEU A 35 -3.95 -3.17 -8.88
CA LEU A 35 -2.71 -2.63 -8.33
C LEU A 35 -2.52 -3.13 -6.90
N TYR A 36 -1.36 -3.72 -6.63
CA TYR A 36 -0.93 -4.10 -5.30
C TYR A 36 0.13 -3.12 -4.79
N VAL A 37 -0.13 -2.53 -3.64
CA VAL A 37 0.78 -1.61 -2.97
C VAL A 37 1.31 -2.27 -1.71
N PHE A 38 2.63 -2.25 -1.56
CA PHE A 38 3.34 -2.74 -0.38
C PHE A 38 3.80 -1.55 0.44
N ILE A 39 3.44 -1.55 1.71
CA ILE A 39 3.78 -0.46 2.62
C ILE A 39 5.09 -0.81 3.31
N TYR A 40 6.01 0.15 3.32
CA TYR A 40 7.25 0.09 4.07
C TYR A 40 7.30 1.33 4.95
N ILE A 41 7.45 1.13 6.25
CA ILE A 41 7.59 2.22 7.21
C ILE A 41 9.06 2.63 7.24
N GLU A 42 9.33 3.88 6.89
CA GLU A 42 10.66 4.44 7.03
C GLU A 42 11.00 4.64 8.52
N PRO A 43 12.24 4.38 8.94
CA PRO A 43 12.68 4.67 10.29
C PRO A 43 12.46 6.15 10.63
N HIS A 44 11.89 6.41 11.81
CA HIS A 44 11.75 7.77 12.33
C HIS A 44 12.99 8.13 13.15
N GLU A 45 13.43 9.39 13.10
CA GLU A 45 14.68 9.84 13.75
C GLU A 45 14.66 9.67 15.28
N PHE A 46 13.48 9.82 15.88
CA PHE A 46 13.31 9.83 17.34
C PHE A 46 12.48 8.69 17.90
N PHE A 47 11.76 7.95 17.05
CA PHE A 47 10.74 7.00 17.50
C PHE A 47 10.96 5.66 16.84
N GLU A 48 10.94 4.61 17.65
CA GLU A 48 10.86 3.24 17.18
C GLU A 48 9.45 2.70 17.40
N ARG A 49 8.92 1.98 16.42
CA ARG A 49 7.65 1.27 16.58
C ARG A 49 7.92 -0.19 16.90
N ASP A 50 7.56 -0.60 18.11
CA ASP A 50 7.54 -2.00 18.54
C ASP A 50 6.09 -2.51 18.61
N GLY A 51 5.66 -3.17 17.53
CA GLY A 51 4.29 -3.64 17.37
C GLY A 51 3.28 -2.49 17.44
N ASN A 52 2.54 -2.42 18.56
CA ASN A 52 1.54 -1.37 18.80
C ASN A 52 2.06 -0.21 19.67
N ASN A 53 3.33 -0.25 20.09
CA ASN A 53 3.95 0.73 20.96
C ASN A 53 4.88 1.66 20.19
N ILE A 54 5.11 2.84 20.77
CA ILE A 54 6.15 3.79 20.35
C ILE A 54 7.16 3.89 21.47
N VAL A 55 8.44 3.76 21.12
CA VAL A 55 9.58 3.77 22.04
C VAL A 55 10.53 4.90 21.68
#